data_AF-A0A951DY71-F1
#
_entry.id   AF-A0A951DY71-F1
#
_cell.length_a   1.000
_cell.length_b   1.000
_cell.length_c   1.000
_cell.angle_alpha   90.00
_cell.angle_beta   90.00
_cell.angle_gamma   90.00
#
_symmetry.space_group_name_H-M   'P 1'
#
loop_
_entity.id
_entity.type
_entity.pdbx_description
1 polymer ?
#
loop_
_entity_poly.entity_id
_entity_poly.type
_entity_poly.pdbx_seq_one_letter_code
_entity_poly.pdbx_strand_id
1 'polypeptide(L)'
;MSGAAGPAAAYANRDLGEVLNSAPALVVAGERLNAGLLRRFYARHGFAPVWPTRPAQANSLMNAVLRAGEQGLPPELFHANLLRATATLPPVDRELLLSDAFLSYADALARGAMPIERRRDDEALTPEPIDVAAVLDAAIDSGDPAAAVEALAPTTPTYRALRQALQNSPSGGPVGGKAASSGVRQIEVNLERQRWLPRRLPADRVWVNAADERAVLYRGDQPVFSTKVVVGQDVLRNQSPEF
;
A
#
# COMPACT_ATOMS: atom_id res chain seq x y z
N MET A 1 22.73 23.98 -27.30
CA MET A 1 21.66 23.09 -26.79
C MET A 1 21.88 22.96 -25.29
N SER A 2 21.14 23.75 -24.51
CA SER A 2 21.29 23.81 -23.05
C SER A 2 20.36 22.77 -22.43
N GLY A 3 20.94 21.69 -21.88
CA GLY A 3 20.19 20.69 -21.13
C GLY A 3 19.86 21.25 -19.76
N ALA A 4 18.58 21.46 -19.48
CA ALA A 4 18.12 21.77 -18.13
C ALA A 4 18.46 20.58 -17.21
N ALA A 5 19.36 20.79 -16.25
CA ALA A 5 19.54 19.87 -15.14
C ALA A 5 18.19 19.75 -14.42
N GLY A 6 17.63 18.54 -14.36
CA GLY A 6 16.36 18.30 -13.68
C GLY A 6 16.42 18.63 -12.19
N PRO A 7 15.26 18.83 -11.53
CA PRO A 7 15.18 19.26 -10.12
C PRO A 7 15.92 18.35 -9.12
N ALA A 8 16.28 17.11 -9.50
CA ALA A 8 17.09 16.18 -8.70
C ALA A 8 18.51 16.71 -8.37
N ALA A 9 19.09 17.58 -9.21
CA ALA A 9 20.39 18.18 -8.91
C ALA A 9 20.33 19.25 -7.80
N ALA A 10 19.14 19.71 -7.40
CA ALA A 10 18.98 20.86 -6.51
C ALA A 10 19.11 20.54 -5.00
N TYR A 11 19.12 19.26 -4.61
CA TYR A 11 18.97 18.85 -3.20
C TYR A 11 20.23 18.24 -2.57
N ALA A 12 21.31 18.07 -3.31
CA ALA A 12 22.49 17.32 -2.87
C ALA A 12 23.18 17.84 -1.59
N ASN A 13 22.90 19.08 -1.18
CA ASN A 13 23.55 19.74 -0.04
C ASN A 13 22.59 20.58 0.84
N ARG A 14 21.27 20.36 0.75
CA ARG A 14 20.28 21.10 1.54
C ARG A 14 19.88 20.37 2.82
N ASP A 15 19.54 21.16 3.82
CA ASP A 15 18.87 20.69 5.03
C ASP A 15 17.53 20.03 4.67
N LEU A 16 17.25 18.84 5.21
CA LEU A 16 16.02 18.08 4.93
C LEU A 16 14.76 18.87 5.31
N GLY A 17 14.83 19.66 6.39
CA GLY A 17 13.75 20.55 6.80
C GLY A 17 13.50 21.65 5.77
N GLU A 18 14.54 22.24 5.19
CA GLU A 18 14.39 23.21 4.10
C GLU A 18 13.70 22.57 2.88
N VAL A 19 14.14 21.38 2.47
CA VAL A 19 13.55 20.66 1.31
C VAL A 19 12.08 20.33 1.54
N LEU A 20 11.73 19.81 2.72
CA LEU A 20 10.37 19.34 3.02
C LEU A 20 9.37 20.48 3.28
N ASN A 21 9.85 21.63 3.76
CA ASN A 21 9.00 22.78 4.09
C ASN A 21 8.86 23.79 2.94
N SER A 22 9.80 23.80 1.99
CA SER A 22 9.84 24.82 0.93
C SER A 22 9.27 24.34 -0.41
N ALA A 23 9.18 23.02 -0.62
CA ALA A 23 8.80 22.46 -1.92
C ALA A 23 7.27 22.29 -2.07
N PRO A 24 6.61 22.95 -3.04
CA PRO A 24 5.19 22.72 -3.33
C PRO A 24 4.92 21.33 -3.93
N ALA A 25 5.92 20.75 -4.60
CA ALA A 25 5.94 19.35 -5.02
C ALA A 25 7.36 18.79 -4.84
N LEU A 26 7.47 17.67 -4.12
CA LEU A 26 8.75 16.99 -3.91
C LEU A 26 8.93 15.93 -5.00
N VAL A 27 10.04 16.02 -5.73
CA VAL A 27 10.34 15.15 -6.88
C VAL A 27 11.79 14.69 -6.81
N VAL A 28 12.02 13.38 -6.93
CA VAL A 28 13.36 12.76 -7.00
C VAL A 28 13.45 11.96 -8.29
N ALA A 29 14.46 12.27 -9.12
CA ALA A 29 14.69 11.59 -10.41
C ALA A 29 13.43 11.46 -11.31
N GLY A 30 12.50 12.43 -11.23
CA GLY A 30 11.25 12.44 -12.00
C GLY A 30 10.06 11.78 -11.31
N GLU A 31 10.27 11.07 -10.20
CA GLU A 31 9.23 10.47 -9.37
C GLU A 31 8.71 11.48 -8.34
N ARG A 32 7.39 11.60 -8.22
CA ARG A 32 6.76 12.49 -7.23
C ARG A 32 6.63 11.76 -5.89
N LEU A 33 7.07 12.42 -4.82
CA LEU A 33 7.01 11.89 -3.46
C LEU A 33 5.82 12.45 -2.68
N ASN A 34 5.37 11.72 -1.67
CA ASN A 34 4.38 12.10 -0.68
C ASN A 34 4.99 12.99 0.41
N ALA A 35 5.11 14.29 0.11
CA ALA A 35 5.64 15.30 1.04
C ALA A 35 4.90 15.35 2.40
N GLY A 36 3.62 14.98 2.44
CA GLY A 36 2.83 14.95 3.68
C GLY A 36 3.30 13.84 4.63
N LEU A 37 3.45 12.61 4.12
CA LEU A 37 3.97 11.49 4.91
C LEU A 37 5.42 11.73 5.34
N LEU A 38 6.26 12.22 4.42
CA LEU A 38 7.66 12.54 4.72
C LEU A 38 7.79 13.59 5.82
N ARG A 39 7.04 14.71 5.75
CA ARG A 39 7.05 15.73 6.82
C ARG A 39 6.66 15.16 8.17
N ARG A 40 5.62 14.31 8.23
CA ARG A 40 5.19 13.67 9.49
C ARG A 40 6.27 12.75 10.07
N PHE A 41 6.94 11.98 9.23
CA PHE A 41 8.02 11.09 9.64
C PHE A 41 9.24 11.89 10.14
N TYR A 42 9.74 12.83 9.33
CA TYR A 42 10.93 13.61 9.70
C TYR A 42 10.71 14.61 10.84
N ALA A 43 9.49 15.08 11.07
CA ALA A 43 9.17 15.87 12.25
C ALA A 43 9.49 15.10 13.56
N ARG A 44 9.37 13.76 13.57
CA ARG A 44 9.71 12.90 14.71
C ARG A 44 11.21 12.77 14.92
N HIS A 45 11.98 12.90 13.83
CA HIS A 45 13.44 12.81 13.83
C HIS A 45 14.15 14.17 13.82
N GLY A 46 13.41 15.27 14.09
CA GLY A 46 13.98 16.63 14.05
C GLY A 46 14.57 17.02 12.69
N PHE A 47 14.03 16.46 11.60
CA PHE A 47 14.52 16.60 10.23
C PHE A 47 15.97 16.14 10.00
N ALA A 48 16.50 15.26 10.86
CA ALA A 48 17.80 14.61 10.62
C ALA A 48 17.65 13.37 9.72
N PRO A 49 18.68 13.02 8.91
CA PRO A 49 18.71 11.76 8.15
C PRO A 49 18.67 10.53 9.07
N VAL A 50 17.86 9.54 8.70
CA VAL A 50 17.64 8.29 9.44
C VAL A 50 18.48 7.16 8.89
N TRP A 51 18.47 6.96 7.57
CA TRP A 51 19.02 5.75 6.94
C TRP A 51 20.55 5.61 6.96
N PRO A 52 21.38 6.68 6.99
CA PRO A 52 22.84 6.53 7.07
C PRO A 52 23.32 5.78 8.32
N THR A 53 22.56 5.87 9.41
CA THR A 53 22.87 5.19 10.68
C THR A 53 22.18 3.83 10.82
N ARG A 54 21.30 3.47 9.87
CA ARG A 54 20.43 2.28 9.92
C ARG A 54 20.43 1.49 8.59
N PRO A 55 21.62 1.14 8.04
CA PRO A 55 21.68 0.49 6.73
C PRO A 55 21.02 -0.89 6.70
N ALA A 56 21.05 -1.65 7.81
CA ALA A 56 20.42 -2.96 7.89
C ALA A 56 18.88 -2.86 7.81
N GLN A 57 18.31 -1.89 8.52
CA GLN A 57 16.87 -1.61 8.52
C GLN A 57 16.42 -1.10 7.15
N ALA A 58 17.17 -0.18 6.54
CA ALA A 58 16.91 0.30 5.18
C ALA A 58 16.89 -0.85 4.17
N ASN A 59 17.88 -1.76 4.23
CA ASN A 59 17.96 -2.92 3.35
C ASN A 59 16.78 -3.89 3.57
N SER A 60 16.40 -4.14 4.82
CA SER A 60 15.24 -5.00 5.16
C SER A 60 13.94 -4.45 4.57
N LEU A 61 13.66 -3.17 4.78
CA LEU A 61 12.47 -2.50 4.26
C LEU A 61 12.48 -2.40 2.72
N MET A 62 13.64 -2.12 2.12
CA MET A 62 13.79 -2.10 0.67
C MET A 62 13.47 -3.46 0.06
N ASN A 63 13.95 -4.56 0.66
CA ASN A 63 13.60 -5.90 0.22
C ASN A 63 12.09 -6.19 0.33
N ALA A 64 11.44 -5.74 1.42
CA ALA A 64 9.99 -5.87 1.58
C ALA A 64 9.22 -5.12 0.48
N VAL A 65 9.61 -3.87 0.18
CA VAL A 65 8.99 -3.09 -0.91
C VAL A 65 9.19 -3.78 -2.27
N LEU A 66 10.39 -4.28 -2.57
CA LEU A 66 10.65 -4.98 -3.83
C LEU A 66 9.84 -6.29 -3.95
N ARG A 67 9.37 -6.85 -2.83
CA ARG A 67 8.48 -8.01 -2.74
C ARG A 67 7.01 -7.65 -2.56
N ALA A 68 6.62 -6.39 -2.71
CA ALA A 68 5.23 -5.95 -2.56
C ALA A 68 4.23 -6.73 -3.44
N GLY A 69 4.70 -7.31 -4.55
CA GLY A 69 3.91 -8.22 -5.39
C GLY A 69 3.36 -9.44 -4.62
N GLU A 70 4.01 -9.89 -3.54
CA GLU A 70 3.51 -10.97 -2.66
C GLU A 70 2.32 -10.55 -1.80
N GLN A 71 2.04 -9.25 -1.77
CA GLN A 71 0.83 -8.64 -1.21
C GLN A 71 -0.16 -8.28 -2.33
N GLY A 72 0.11 -8.57 -3.61
CA GLY A 72 -0.72 -8.11 -4.71
C GLY A 72 -0.64 -6.59 -4.93
N LEU A 73 0.48 -5.98 -4.54
CA LEU A 73 0.78 -4.57 -4.77
C LEU A 73 1.93 -4.45 -5.78
N PRO A 74 1.78 -3.73 -6.90
CA PRO A 74 2.87 -3.51 -7.83
C PRO A 74 4.00 -2.72 -7.14
N PRO A 75 5.24 -3.25 -7.06
CA PRO A 75 6.34 -2.60 -6.36
C PRO A 75 6.74 -1.27 -7.03
N GLU A 76 6.40 -1.07 -8.31
CA GLU A 76 6.60 0.17 -9.05
C GLU A 76 5.79 1.34 -8.48
N LEU A 77 4.68 1.09 -7.78
CA LEU A 77 3.96 2.13 -7.03
C LEU A 77 4.79 2.74 -5.90
N PHE A 78 5.86 2.07 -5.49
CA PHE A 78 6.75 2.45 -4.40
C PHE A 78 8.19 2.64 -4.92
N HIS A 79 8.31 3.12 -6.17
CA HIS A 79 9.57 3.48 -6.80
C HIS A 79 10.58 2.32 -6.95
N ALA A 80 10.13 1.07 -7.09
CA ALA A 80 11.02 -0.10 -7.21
C ALA A 80 12.14 0.04 -8.24
N ASN A 81 11.91 0.73 -9.36
CA ASN A 81 12.93 1.00 -10.37
C ASN A 81 14.07 1.85 -9.84
N LEU A 82 13.76 2.93 -9.10
CA LEU A 82 14.77 3.77 -8.47
C LEU A 82 15.41 3.08 -7.25
N LEU A 83 14.64 2.29 -6.48
CA LEU A 83 15.17 1.53 -5.33
C LEU A 83 16.33 0.62 -5.72
N ARG A 84 16.20 -0.08 -6.86
CA ARG A 84 17.25 -0.95 -7.42
C ARG A 84 18.53 -0.20 -7.82
N ALA A 85 18.47 1.12 -7.99
CA ALA A 85 19.59 1.97 -8.40
C ALA A 85 19.89 3.10 -7.38
N THR A 86 19.43 2.98 -6.14
CA THR A 86 19.53 4.04 -5.11
C THR A 86 20.95 4.54 -4.84
N ALA A 87 21.97 3.71 -5.06
CA ALA A 87 23.36 4.07 -4.85
C ALA A 87 23.86 5.20 -5.79
N THR A 88 23.18 5.45 -6.92
CA THR A 88 23.54 6.52 -7.86
C THR A 88 22.90 7.86 -7.52
N LEU A 89 21.96 7.89 -6.57
CA LEU A 89 21.26 9.10 -6.17
C LEU A 89 22.11 9.95 -5.21
N PRO A 90 21.96 11.29 -5.25
CA PRO A 90 22.48 12.16 -4.21
C PRO A 90 22.03 11.71 -2.80
N PRO A 91 22.83 11.95 -1.73
CA PRO A 91 22.49 11.46 -0.39
C PRO A 91 21.10 11.86 0.11
N VAL A 92 20.70 13.12 -0.07
CA VAL A 92 19.35 13.62 0.31
C VAL A 92 18.26 12.98 -0.54
N ASP A 93 18.48 12.83 -1.84
CA ASP A 93 17.50 12.19 -2.74
C ASP A 93 17.27 10.73 -2.36
N ARG A 94 18.36 10.00 -2.05
CA ARG A 94 18.30 8.63 -1.54
C ARG A 94 17.55 8.55 -0.22
N GLU A 95 17.82 9.47 0.70
CA GLU A 95 17.17 9.57 2.00
C GLU A 95 15.65 9.73 1.86
N LEU A 96 15.22 10.68 1.02
CA LEU A 96 13.81 10.97 0.76
C LEU A 96 13.12 9.82 0.01
N LEU A 97 13.77 9.25 -1.01
CA LEU A 97 13.22 8.16 -1.81
C LEU A 97 12.98 6.89 -0.98
N LEU A 98 13.96 6.49 -0.16
CA LEU A 98 13.80 5.33 0.72
C LEU A 98 12.64 5.54 1.68
N SER A 99 12.59 6.71 2.31
CA SER A 99 11.53 7.07 3.26
C SER A 99 10.16 7.05 2.60
N ASP A 100 10.03 7.63 1.42
CA ASP A 100 8.77 7.67 0.70
C ASP A 100 8.30 6.27 0.32
N ALA A 101 9.19 5.45 -0.26
CA ALA A 101 8.87 4.09 -0.65
C ALA A 101 8.35 3.27 0.55
N PHE A 102 8.99 3.39 1.72
CA PHE A 102 8.59 2.64 2.91
C PHE A 102 7.26 3.14 3.48
N LEU A 103 7.07 4.46 3.57
CA LEU A 103 5.84 5.08 4.05
C LEU A 103 4.67 4.78 3.12
N SER A 104 4.86 4.93 1.81
CA SER A 104 3.84 4.66 0.79
C SER A 104 3.46 3.17 0.74
N TYR A 105 4.43 2.27 0.90
CA TYR A 105 4.15 0.83 1.01
C TYR A 105 3.37 0.49 2.28
N ALA A 106 3.80 1.02 3.44
CA ALA A 106 3.11 0.83 4.71
C ALA A 106 1.68 1.39 4.68
N ASP A 107 1.47 2.54 4.05
CA ASP A 107 0.15 3.15 3.83
C ASP A 107 -0.72 2.28 2.92
N ALA A 108 -0.17 1.78 1.82
CA ALA A 108 -0.86 0.87 0.93
C ALA A 108 -1.27 -0.44 1.64
N LEU A 109 -0.42 -1.01 2.51
CA LEU A 109 -0.78 -2.17 3.32
C LEU A 109 -1.91 -1.87 4.32
N ALA A 110 -1.86 -0.69 4.95
CA ALA A 110 -2.81 -0.28 5.97
C ALA A 110 -4.21 0.00 5.41
N ARG A 111 -4.31 0.66 4.26
CA ARG A 111 -5.60 1.15 3.76
C ARG A 111 -5.86 1.01 2.26
N GLY A 112 -4.98 0.30 1.56
CA GLY A 112 -5.05 0.12 0.11
C GLY A 112 -4.24 1.16 -0.65
N ALA A 113 -3.72 0.77 -1.81
CA ALA A 113 -3.01 1.66 -2.72
C ALA A 113 -3.95 2.56 -3.55
N MET A 114 -5.25 2.24 -3.63
CA MET A 114 -6.22 3.06 -4.33
C MET A 114 -6.74 4.20 -3.43
N PRO A 115 -6.59 5.48 -3.83
CA PRO A 115 -7.18 6.61 -3.13
C PRO A 115 -8.70 6.48 -3.05
N ILE A 116 -9.29 6.92 -1.93
CA ILE A 116 -10.73 6.79 -1.67
C ILE A 116 -11.57 7.51 -2.74
N GLU A 117 -11.08 8.63 -3.28
CA GLU A 117 -11.77 9.41 -4.32
C GLU A 117 -11.82 8.69 -5.68
N ARG A 118 -11.00 7.66 -5.85
CA ARG A 118 -10.98 6.80 -7.04
C ARG A 118 -11.70 5.48 -6.82
N ARG A 119 -12.11 5.18 -5.58
CA ARG A 119 -13.02 4.08 -5.28
C ARG A 119 -14.39 4.52 -5.78
N ARG A 120 -15.01 3.68 -6.62
CA ARG A 120 -16.30 4.00 -7.25
C ARG A 120 -17.48 3.79 -6.31
N ASP A 121 -17.20 3.26 -5.12
CA ASP A 121 -18.18 2.71 -4.21
C ASP A 121 -18.23 3.60 -2.95
N ASP A 122 -19.43 3.98 -2.53
CA ASP A 122 -19.67 4.81 -1.35
C ASP A 122 -19.43 3.99 -0.06
N GLU A 123 -18.16 3.66 0.23
CA GLU A 123 -17.79 2.77 1.33
C GLU A 123 -18.17 3.36 2.70
N ALA A 124 -19.23 2.83 3.32
CA ALA A 124 -19.60 3.18 4.70
C ALA A 124 -18.65 2.57 5.75
N LEU A 125 -17.92 1.52 5.38
CA LEU A 125 -16.93 0.84 6.23
C LEU A 125 -15.52 1.13 5.71
N THR A 126 -14.69 1.75 6.57
CA THR A 126 -13.28 2.05 6.28
C THR A 126 -12.39 1.47 7.38
N PRO A 127 -11.11 1.15 7.08
CA PRO A 127 -10.17 0.74 8.11
C PRO A 127 -9.97 1.86 9.12
N GLU A 128 -9.66 1.48 10.36
CA GLU A 128 -9.35 2.43 11.42
C GLU A 128 -8.16 3.33 10.99
N PRO A 129 -8.18 4.64 11.32
CA PRO A 129 -7.06 5.53 10.99
C PRO A 129 -5.75 5.03 11.64
N ILE A 130 -4.70 4.88 10.84
CA ILE A 130 -3.38 4.45 11.29
C ILE A 130 -2.37 5.57 11.03
N ASP A 131 -1.56 5.91 12.04
CA ASP A 131 -0.38 6.77 11.87
C ASP A 131 0.79 5.94 11.32
N VAL A 132 0.83 5.81 9.99
CA VAL A 132 1.86 5.05 9.28
C VAL A 132 3.27 5.58 9.57
N ALA A 133 3.42 6.90 9.78
CA ALA A 133 4.71 7.49 10.11
C ALA A 133 5.17 7.06 11.51
N ALA A 134 4.26 6.98 12.49
CA ALA A 134 4.56 6.43 13.82
C ALA A 134 4.87 4.93 13.78
N VAL A 135 4.19 4.17 12.93
CA VAL A 135 4.46 2.73 12.77
C VAL A 135 5.86 2.51 12.20
N LEU A 136 6.24 3.25 11.15
CA LEU A 136 7.58 3.15 10.58
C LEU A 136 8.66 3.57 11.59
N ASP A 137 8.45 4.67 12.32
CA ASP A 137 9.32 5.15 13.40
C ASP A 137 9.55 4.09 14.48
N ALA A 138 8.50 3.39 14.93
CA ALA A 138 8.66 2.27 15.86
C ALA A 138 9.32 1.03 15.21
N ALA A 139 9.01 0.76 13.93
CA ALA A 139 9.52 -0.41 13.21
C ALA A 139 11.04 -0.36 13.03
N ILE A 140 11.62 0.81 12.75
CA ILE A 140 13.08 0.96 12.53
C ILE A 140 13.93 0.77 13.79
N ASP A 141 13.31 0.81 14.97
CA ASP A 141 13.95 0.49 16.24
C ASP A 141 13.68 -0.96 16.70
N SER A 142 12.92 -1.74 15.91
CA SER A 142 12.64 -3.15 16.16
C SER A 142 13.72 -4.08 15.58
N GLY A 143 13.69 -5.35 15.98
CA GLY A 143 14.58 -6.38 15.42
C GLY A 143 14.24 -6.79 13.98
N ASP A 144 13.02 -6.53 13.52
CA ASP A 144 12.56 -6.84 12.15
C ASP A 144 11.58 -5.76 11.64
N PRO A 145 12.12 -4.66 11.07
CA PRO A 145 11.30 -3.57 10.55
C PRO A 145 10.36 -4.00 9.42
N ALA A 146 10.79 -4.95 8.58
CA ALA A 146 9.98 -5.45 7.47
C ALA A 146 8.73 -6.18 8.00
N ALA A 147 8.90 -7.10 8.95
CA ALA A 147 7.77 -7.78 9.57
C ALA A 147 6.82 -6.82 10.29
N ALA A 148 7.35 -5.79 10.98
CA ALA A 148 6.54 -4.79 11.64
C ALA A 148 5.68 -3.96 10.66
N VAL A 149 6.24 -3.56 9.51
CA VAL A 149 5.49 -2.87 8.46
C VAL A 149 4.49 -3.80 7.77
N GLU A 150 4.87 -5.05 7.46
CA GLU A 150 3.99 -6.02 6.81
C GLU A 150 2.79 -6.43 7.68
N ALA A 151 2.91 -6.30 9.01
CA ALA A 151 1.81 -6.52 9.95
C ALA A 151 0.66 -5.52 9.80
N LEU A 152 0.84 -4.42 9.06
CA LEU A 152 -0.24 -3.49 8.69
C LEU A 152 -1.25 -4.11 7.72
N ALA A 153 -0.85 -5.15 6.98
CA ALA A 153 -1.75 -5.87 6.09
C ALA A 153 -2.91 -6.52 6.87
N PRO A 154 -4.11 -6.69 6.26
CA PRO A 154 -5.18 -7.44 6.88
C PRO A 154 -4.71 -8.85 7.29
N THR A 155 -5.06 -9.28 8.50
CA THR A 155 -4.72 -10.61 9.02
C THR A 155 -5.90 -11.60 8.95
N THR A 156 -6.98 -11.21 8.27
CA THR A 156 -8.19 -12.01 8.12
C THR A 156 -7.88 -13.34 7.40
N PRO A 157 -8.61 -14.43 7.69
CA PRO A 157 -8.45 -15.69 6.98
C PRO A 157 -8.60 -15.53 5.45
N THR A 158 -9.55 -14.69 5.00
CA THR A 158 -9.78 -14.40 3.58
C THR A 158 -8.57 -13.75 2.92
N TYR A 159 -7.99 -12.72 3.53
CA TYR A 159 -6.80 -12.06 2.98
C TYR A 159 -5.61 -13.02 2.91
N ARG A 160 -5.39 -13.84 3.95
CA ARG A 160 -4.34 -14.87 3.96
C ARG A 160 -4.54 -15.90 2.85
N ALA A 161 -5.76 -16.37 2.64
CA ALA A 161 -6.08 -17.32 1.57
C ALA A 161 -5.85 -16.70 0.18
N LEU A 162 -6.23 -15.45 -0.04
CA LEU A 162 -5.97 -14.73 -1.29
C LEU A 162 -4.47 -14.55 -1.55
N ARG A 163 -3.68 -14.19 -0.53
CA ARG A 163 -2.21 -14.11 -0.65
C ARG A 163 -1.58 -15.44 -1.01
N GLN A 164 -2.00 -16.52 -0.36
CA GLN A 164 -1.52 -17.87 -0.69
C GLN A 164 -1.90 -18.25 -2.13
N ALA A 165 -3.13 -17.96 -2.56
CA ALA A 165 -3.56 -18.21 -3.93
C ALA A 165 -2.73 -17.39 -4.96
N LEU A 166 -2.39 -16.15 -4.63
CA LEU A 166 -1.52 -15.32 -5.46
C LEU A 166 -0.12 -15.92 -5.60
N GLN A 167 0.48 -16.35 -4.48
CA GLN A 167 1.83 -16.95 -4.46
C GLN A 167 1.90 -18.30 -5.19
N ASN A 168 0.80 -19.06 -5.18
CA ASN A 168 0.68 -20.33 -5.88
C ASN A 168 0.32 -20.17 -7.37
N SER A 169 0.00 -18.97 -7.82
CA SER A 169 -0.31 -18.70 -9.23
C SER A 169 0.99 -18.72 -10.04
N PRO A 170 1.04 -19.39 -11.21
CA PRO A 170 2.24 -19.41 -12.03
C PRO A 170 2.64 -18.00 -12.45
N SER A 171 3.83 -17.57 -12.05
CA SER A 171 4.43 -16.31 -12.47
C SER A 171 4.61 -16.29 -13.99
N GLY A 172 3.72 -15.63 -14.72
CA GLY A 172 3.85 -15.42 -16.16
C GLY A 172 3.24 -16.53 -17.03
N GLY A 173 1.93 -16.46 -17.26
CA GLY A 173 1.36 -16.95 -18.51
C GLY A 173 1.61 -15.92 -19.63
N PRO A 174 1.83 -16.33 -20.89
CA PRO A 174 2.20 -15.43 -21.99
C PRO A 174 1.17 -14.31 -22.15
N VAL A 175 1.68 -13.11 -22.48
CA VAL A 175 0.91 -11.96 -22.96
C VAL A 175 0.07 -12.42 -24.15
N GLY A 176 -1.17 -12.84 -23.90
CA GLY A 176 -2.04 -13.44 -24.92
C GLY A 176 -3.16 -14.34 -24.41
N GLY A 177 -3.05 -14.91 -23.20
CA GLY A 177 -4.13 -15.73 -22.61
C GLY A 177 -5.09 -14.92 -21.73
N LYS A 178 -6.25 -14.51 -22.25
CA LYS A 178 -7.26 -13.70 -21.54
C LYS A 178 -7.80 -14.30 -20.21
N ALA A 179 -7.59 -15.60 -19.95
CA ALA A 179 -8.19 -16.33 -18.83
C ALA A 179 -7.27 -16.59 -17.62
N ALA A 180 -5.95 -16.61 -17.78
CA ALA A 180 -5.01 -16.78 -16.65
C ALA A 180 -4.61 -15.42 -16.05
N SER A 181 -4.48 -14.39 -16.90
CA SER A 181 -4.25 -13.00 -16.49
C SER A 181 -5.46 -12.38 -15.79
N SER A 182 -6.68 -12.89 -16.04
CA SER A 182 -7.88 -12.46 -15.32
C SER A 182 -7.94 -12.99 -13.89
N GLY A 183 -7.43 -14.21 -13.63
CA GLY A 183 -7.41 -14.81 -12.29
C GLY A 183 -6.49 -14.10 -11.32
N VAL A 184 -5.22 -13.88 -11.70
CA VAL A 184 -4.23 -13.16 -10.87
C VAL A 184 -4.71 -11.74 -10.59
N ARG A 185 -5.15 -11.03 -11.63
CA ARG A 185 -5.68 -9.66 -11.48
C ARG A 185 -6.90 -9.62 -10.56
N GLN A 186 -7.79 -10.61 -10.65
CA GLN A 186 -8.94 -10.69 -9.74
C GLN A 186 -8.51 -10.90 -8.28
N ILE A 187 -7.49 -11.73 -8.04
CA ILE A 187 -6.92 -11.93 -6.71
C ILE A 187 -6.31 -10.62 -6.18
N GLU A 188 -5.53 -9.91 -6.99
CA GLU A 188 -4.95 -8.60 -6.63
C GLU A 188 -6.03 -7.57 -6.30
N VAL A 189 -7.08 -7.47 -7.12
CA VAL A 189 -8.24 -6.59 -6.85
C VAL A 189 -8.94 -6.98 -5.56
N ASN A 190 -9.13 -8.27 -5.30
CA ASN A 190 -9.76 -8.74 -4.07
C ASN A 190 -8.87 -8.46 -2.84
N LEU A 191 -7.54 -8.61 -2.95
CA LEU A 191 -6.59 -8.24 -1.91
C LEU A 191 -6.68 -6.75 -1.59
N GLU A 192 -6.78 -5.91 -2.61
CA GLU A 192 -6.95 -4.47 -2.45
C GLU A 192 -8.28 -4.14 -1.73
N ARG A 193 -9.40 -4.73 -2.16
CA ARG A 193 -10.70 -4.57 -1.48
C ARG A 193 -10.70 -5.03 -0.03
N GLN A 194 -9.97 -6.09 0.30
CA GLN A 194 -9.82 -6.54 1.69
C GLN A 194 -9.10 -5.51 2.57
N ARG A 195 -8.29 -4.61 2.01
CA ARG A 195 -7.63 -3.53 2.77
C ARG A 195 -8.56 -2.37 3.07
N TRP A 196 -9.62 -2.22 2.29
CA TRP A 196 -10.63 -1.17 2.45
C TRP A 196 -11.62 -1.47 3.57
N LEU A 197 -11.64 -2.72 4.06
CA LEU A 197 -12.50 -3.13 5.17
C LEU A 197 -11.86 -2.86 6.54
N PRO A 198 -12.69 -2.63 7.58
CA PRO A 198 -12.26 -2.64 8.98
C PRO A 198 -11.49 -3.91 9.32
N ARG A 199 -10.43 -3.76 10.13
CA ARG A 199 -9.60 -4.92 10.53
C ARG A 199 -10.35 -5.90 11.42
N ARG A 200 -11.34 -5.40 12.17
CA ARG A 200 -12.28 -6.18 12.96
C ARG A 200 -13.69 -5.85 12.52
N LEU A 201 -14.39 -6.85 12.01
CA LEU A 201 -15.83 -6.74 11.75
C LEU A 201 -16.60 -7.11 13.03
N PRO A 202 -17.81 -6.55 13.23
CA PRO A 202 -18.70 -6.96 14.32
C PRO A 202 -18.93 -8.47 14.27
N ALA A 203 -18.79 -9.16 15.40
CA ALA A 203 -18.93 -10.62 15.49
C ALA A 203 -20.32 -11.10 15.03
N ASP A 204 -21.34 -10.28 15.28
CA ASP A 204 -22.69 -10.45 14.78
C ASP A 204 -22.90 -9.51 13.59
N ARG A 205 -23.12 -10.07 12.39
CA ARG A 205 -23.23 -9.30 11.15
C ARG A 205 -23.99 -10.05 10.06
N VAL A 206 -24.61 -9.31 9.16
CA VAL A 206 -25.04 -9.84 7.86
C VAL A 206 -24.00 -9.45 6.83
N TRP A 207 -23.42 -10.43 6.16
CA TRP A 207 -22.45 -10.22 5.09
C TRP A 207 -23.10 -10.55 3.76
N VAL A 208 -23.10 -9.59 2.83
CA VAL A 208 -23.62 -9.79 1.47
C VAL A 208 -22.44 -9.75 0.50
N ASN A 209 -22.21 -10.85 -0.22
CA ASN A 209 -21.32 -10.87 -1.36
C ASN A 209 -22.16 -10.67 -2.62
N ALA A 210 -22.14 -9.46 -3.18
CA ALA A 210 -22.92 -9.14 -4.37
C ALA A 210 -22.47 -9.93 -5.61
N ALA A 211 -21.16 -10.19 -5.73
CA ALA A 211 -20.60 -10.97 -6.84
C ALA A 211 -20.99 -12.46 -6.80
N ASP A 212 -21.33 -12.98 -5.62
CA ASP A 212 -21.80 -14.37 -5.42
C ASP A 212 -23.31 -14.43 -5.13
N GLU A 213 -24.03 -13.30 -5.22
CA GLU A 213 -25.47 -13.20 -4.95
C GLU A 213 -25.89 -13.89 -3.64
N ARG A 214 -25.09 -13.71 -2.58
CA ARG A 214 -25.24 -14.48 -1.34
C ARG A 214 -25.18 -13.62 -0.10
N ALA A 215 -26.12 -13.87 0.82
CA ALA A 215 -26.09 -13.34 2.18
C ALA A 215 -25.75 -14.44 3.19
N VAL A 216 -24.97 -14.07 4.20
CA VAL A 216 -24.62 -14.92 5.35
C VAL A 216 -24.84 -14.12 6.63
N LEU A 217 -25.62 -14.67 7.56
CA LEU A 217 -25.72 -14.16 8.93
C LEU A 217 -24.66 -14.83 9.80
N TYR A 218 -23.82 -14.02 10.42
CA TYR A 218 -22.87 -14.43 11.44
C TYR A 218 -23.42 -14.11 12.84
N ARG A 219 -23.23 -15.04 13.78
CA ARG A 219 -23.35 -14.79 15.22
C ARG A 219 -22.10 -15.30 15.93
N GLY A 220 -21.44 -14.46 16.71
CA GLY A 220 -20.17 -14.78 17.37
C GLY A 220 -19.09 -15.23 16.37
N ASP A 221 -19.00 -14.56 15.21
CA ASP A 221 -18.14 -14.93 14.08
C ASP A 221 -18.42 -16.30 13.43
N GLN A 222 -19.50 -16.98 13.81
CA GLN A 222 -19.92 -18.25 13.20
C GLN A 222 -21.06 -18.02 12.21
N PRO A 223 -20.97 -18.55 10.97
CA PRO A 223 -22.07 -18.49 10.03
C PRO A 223 -23.23 -19.37 10.53
N VAL A 224 -24.37 -18.75 10.84
CA VAL A 224 -25.56 -19.44 11.39
C VAL A 224 -26.71 -19.56 10.40
N PHE A 225 -26.69 -18.76 9.32
CA PHE A 225 -27.68 -18.83 8.25
C PHE A 225 -27.08 -18.31 6.95
N SER A 226 -27.49 -18.88 5.81
CA SER A 226 -27.12 -18.38 4.49
C SER A 226 -28.25 -18.55 3.49
N THR A 227 -28.40 -17.56 2.60
CA THR A 227 -29.38 -17.57 1.52
C THR A 227 -28.81 -16.93 0.26
N LYS A 228 -29.38 -17.27 -0.89
CA LYS A 228 -29.24 -16.46 -2.11
C LYS A 228 -29.99 -15.14 -1.93
N VAL A 229 -29.46 -14.08 -2.53
CA VAL A 229 -30.09 -12.76 -2.61
C VAL A 229 -30.09 -12.29 -4.05
N VAL A 230 -31.03 -11.42 -4.40
CA VAL A 230 -31.02 -10.74 -5.70
C VAL A 230 -30.37 -9.39 -5.49
N VAL A 231 -29.35 -9.10 -6.30
CA VAL A 231 -28.67 -7.79 -6.30
C VAL A 231 -29.13 -6.94 -7.48
N GLY A 232 -28.85 -5.66 -7.37
CA GLY A 232 -29.09 -4.68 -8.40
C GLY A 232 -28.39 -5.01 -9.73
N GLN A 233 -28.95 -4.56 -10.85
CA GLN A 233 -28.33 -4.74 -12.15
C GLN A 233 -26.99 -3.98 -12.22
N ASP A 234 -26.03 -4.49 -13.00
CA ASP A 234 -24.72 -3.87 -13.25
C ASP A 234 -24.81 -2.63 -14.18
N VAL A 235 -25.72 -1.72 -13.84
CA VAL A 235 -25.92 -0.42 -14.46
C VAL A 235 -25.94 0.58 -13.33
N LEU A 236 -25.10 1.62 -13.37
CA LEU A 236 -24.83 2.57 -12.28
C LEU A 236 -26.07 3.08 -11.50
N ARG A 237 -27.25 3.15 -12.12
CA ARG A 237 -28.50 3.58 -11.45
C ARG A 237 -29.17 2.51 -10.60
N ASN A 238 -28.88 1.24 -10.85
CA ASN A 238 -29.60 0.09 -10.31
C ASN A 238 -28.69 -0.86 -9.52
N GLN A 239 -27.39 -0.58 -9.38
CA GLN A 239 -26.49 -1.40 -8.58
C GLN A 239 -26.88 -1.35 -7.10
N SER A 240 -26.74 -2.48 -6.40
CA SER A 240 -26.83 -2.51 -4.95
C SER A 240 -25.67 -1.67 -4.38
N PRO A 241 -25.94 -0.63 -3.57
CA PRO A 241 -24.87 0.17 -2.99
C PRO A 241 -24.03 -0.70 -2.04
N GLU A 242 -22.73 -0.44 -2.00
CA GLU A 242 -21.81 -1.12 -1.08
C GLU A 242 -21.70 -0.27 0.21
N PHE A 243 -21.93 -0.88 1.37
CA PHE A 243 -21.87 -0.25 2.69
C PHE A 243 -21.55 -1.26 3.78
#